data_AF-A0A7Y0XGB5-F1
#
_entry.id   AF-A0A7Y0XGB5-F1
#
_cell.length_a   1.000
_cell.length_b   1.000
_cell.length_c   1.000
_cell.angle_alpha   90.00
_cell.angle_beta   90.00
_cell.angle_gamma   90.00
#
_symmetry.space_group_name_H-M   'P 1'
#
loop_
_entity.id
_entity.type
_entity.pdbx_description
1 polymer ?
#
loop_
_entity_poly.entity_id
_entity_poly.type
_entity_poly.pdbx_seq_one_letter_code
_entity_poly.pdbx_strand_id
1 'polypeptide(L)'
;LLRRENLSQLTKDCLPFEGFNQLFDRYGSLERQKVVPLGNQSLGTLKDYLMANLDQAVRLDSLSELCQLSPTQFQRHFKAQTGMTPYAWFARLRLEQGMKLLQAG
;
A
#
# COMPACT_ATOMS: atom_id res chain seq x y z
N LEU A 1 -37.01 2.41 -35.50
CA LEU A 1 -37.83 2.79 -34.34
C LEU A 1 -37.47 1.92 -33.13
N LEU A 2 -36.37 2.22 -32.46
CA LEU A 2 -36.02 1.59 -31.18
C LEU A 2 -35.76 2.71 -30.17
N ARG A 3 -36.78 2.89 -29.33
CA ARG A 3 -36.84 3.51 -28.00
C ARG A 3 -35.50 3.98 -27.42
N ARG A 4 -35.34 5.30 -27.30
CA ARG A 4 -34.50 5.93 -26.28
C ARG A 4 -35.34 6.09 -25.01
N GLU A 5 -35.39 5.05 -24.19
CA GLU A 5 -35.92 5.14 -22.83
C GLU A 5 -34.80 5.55 -21.87
N ASN A 6 -35.01 6.70 -21.21
CA ASN A 6 -34.49 7.09 -19.89
C ASN A 6 -33.10 6.57 -19.49
N LEU A 7 -32.05 7.25 -19.97
CA LEU A 7 -30.81 7.30 -19.19
C LEU A 7 -31.08 8.08 -17.91
N SER A 8 -31.12 7.35 -16.79
CA SER A 8 -31.38 7.83 -15.43
C SER A 8 -30.53 9.05 -15.07
N GLN A 9 -31.09 10.01 -14.34
CA GLN A 9 -30.37 11.20 -13.83
C GLN A 9 -29.09 10.82 -13.08
N LEU A 10 -29.04 9.66 -12.43
CA LEU A 10 -27.86 9.12 -11.75
C LEU A 10 -26.66 8.86 -12.68
N THR A 11 -26.89 8.53 -13.95
CA THR A 11 -25.80 8.37 -14.93
C THR A 11 -25.25 9.73 -15.37
N LYS A 12 -26.06 10.80 -15.29
CA LYS A 12 -25.62 12.17 -15.62
C LYS A 12 -24.74 12.76 -14.52
N ASP A 13 -24.98 12.41 -13.26
CA ASP A 13 -24.15 12.88 -12.14
C ASP A 13 -22.76 12.23 -12.12
N CYS A 14 -22.59 11.08 -12.78
CA CYS A 14 -21.31 10.42 -12.98
C CYS A 14 -20.55 10.87 -14.24
N LEU A 15 -21.12 11.76 -15.08
CA LEU A 15 -20.46 12.32 -16.26
C LEU A 15 -19.11 13.03 -16.00
N PRO A 16 -18.82 13.59 -14.80
CA PRO A 16 -17.48 14.10 -14.53
C PRO A 16 -16.44 12.98 -14.57
N PHE A 17 -16.78 11.76 -14.17
CA PHE A 17 -15.80 10.68 -13.98
C PHE A 17 -15.35 10.01 -15.30
N GLU A 18 -16.24 9.87 -16.28
CA GLU A 18 -15.89 9.29 -17.59
C GLU A 18 -14.93 10.21 -18.38
N GLY A 19 -15.07 11.52 -18.27
CA GLY A 19 -14.17 12.49 -18.92
C GLY A 19 -12.76 12.46 -18.31
N PHE A 20 -12.66 12.32 -16.98
CA PHE A 20 -11.36 12.20 -16.32
C PHE A 20 -10.64 10.91 -16.71
N ASN A 21 -11.33 9.78 -16.92
CA ASN A 21 -10.68 8.56 -17.41
C ASN A 21 -10.00 8.77 -18.77
N GLN A 22 -10.64 9.47 -19.72
CA GLN A 22 -10.02 9.75 -21.01
C GLN A 22 -8.82 10.72 -20.91
N LEU A 23 -8.88 11.68 -19.97
CA LEU A 23 -7.74 12.53 -19.64
C LEU A 23 -6.63 11.76 -18.92
N PHE A 24 -6.97 10.82 -18.03
CA PHE A 24 -6.01 9.92 -17.40
C PHE A 24 -5.37 8.97 -18.42
N ASP A 25 -6.11 8.42 -19.38
CA ASP A 25 -5.53 7.58 -20.42
C ASP A 25 -4.66 8.39 -21.41
N ARG A 26 -5.02 9.66 -21.67
CA ARG A 26 -4.33 10.51 -22.68
C ARG A 26 -3.20 11.37 -22.13
N TYR A 27 -3.26 11.75 -20.86
CA TYR A 27 -2.29 12.62 -20.18
C TYR A 27 -1.78 12.04 -18.86
N GLY A 28 -2.56 11.16 -18.24
CA GLY A 28 -2.12 10.38 -17.09
C GLY A 28 -1.22 9.24 -17.56
N SER A 29 0.03 9.57 -17.87
CA SER A 29 1.15 8.66 -17.60
C SER A 29 1.32 8.47 -16.08
N LEU A 30 0.21 8.30 -15.34
CA LEU A 30 0.24 7.56 -14.10
C LEU A 30 0.50 6.14 -14.54
N GLU A 31 1.77 5.82 -14.77
CA GLU A 31 2.19 4.44 -14.85
C GLU A 31 1.51 3.75 -13.67
N ARG A 32 0.55 2.86 -13.95
CA ARG A 32 -0.03 1.97 -12.95
C ARG A 32 1.18 1.30 -12.33
N GLN A 33 1.62 1.84 -11.19
CA GLN A 33 2.89 1.45 -10.62
C GLN A 33 2.71 -0.02 -10.27
N LYS A 34 3.30 -0.89 -11.10
CA LYS A 34 3.10 -2.33 -10.98
C LYS A 34 3.44 -2.66 -9.54
N VAL A 35 2.45 -3.15 -8.79
CA VAL A 35 2.63 -3.48 -7.38
C VAL A 35 3.76 -4.50 -7.33
N VAL A 36 4.92 -4.05 -6.83
CA VAL A 36 6.09 -4.90 -6.75
C VAL A 36 5.88 -5.82 -5.56
N PRO A 37 5.82 -7.15 -5.75
CA PRO A 37 5.57 -8.07 -4.66
C PRO A 37 6.77 -8.09 -3.69
N LEU A 38 6.50 -8.20 -2.39
CA LEU A 38 7.50 -8.42 -1.33
C LEU A 38 7.95 -9.89 -1.29
N GLY A 39 8.35 -10.41 -2.45
CA GLY A 39 8.68 -11.81 -2.64
C GLY A 39 7.46 -12.70 -2.40
N ASN A 40 7.56 -13.64 -1.47
CA ASN A 40 6.50 -14.58 -1.12
C ASN A 40 5.61 -14.12 0.05
N GLN A 41 5.86 -12.95 0.63
CA GLN A 41 5.10 -12.43 1.77
C GLN A 41 4.23 -11.23 1.40
N SER A 42 3.20 -11.00 2.20
CA SER A 42 2.37 -9.80 2.14
C SER A 42 2.81 -8.75 3.16
N LEU A 43 2.47 -7.48 2.91
CA LEU A 43 2.65 -6.42 3.91
C LEU A 43 1.88 -6.68 5.21
N GLY A 44 0.73 -7.35 5.14
CA GLY A 44 -0.06 -7.73 6.31
C GLY A 44 0.71 -8.71 7.21
N THR A 45 1.18 -9.81 6.62
CA THR A 45 2.00 -10.82 7.33
C THR A 45 3.25 -10.20 7.95
N LEU A 46 3.91 -9.31 7.21
CA LEU A 46 5.08 -8.59 7.72
C LEU A 46 4.71 -7.70 8.90
N LYS A 47 3.60 -6.96 8.80
CA LYS A 47 3.08 -6.11 9.88
C LYS A 47 2.78 -6.94 11.13
N ASP A 48 2.12 -8.08 10.99
CA ASP A 48 1.77 -8.96 12.11
C ASP A 48 3.03 -9.49 12.79
N TYR A 49 4.01 -9.94 12.01
CA TYR A 49 5.31 -10.37 12.51
C TYR A 49 6.01 -9.25 13.28
N LEU A 50 6.03 -8.03 12.73
CA LEU A 50 6.62 -6.87 13.40
C LEU A 50 5.89 -6.54 14.69
N MET A 51 4.55 -6.50 14.66
CA MET A 51 3.71 -6.22 15.84
C MET A 51 3.93 -7.22 16.96
N ALA A 52 4.14 -8.50 16.64
CA ALA A 52 4.45 -9.55 17.60
C ALA A 52 5.87 -9.44 18.21
N ASN A 53 6.79 -8.72 17.55
CA ASN A 53 8.20 -8.61 17.94
C ASN A 53 8.68 -7.15 18.08
N LEU A 54 7.78 -6.21 18.41
CA LEU A 54 8.11 -4.77 18.47
C LEU A 54 9.14 -4.44 19.56
N ASP A 55 9.16 -5.25 20.62
CA ASP A 55 10.06 -5.21 21.78
C ASP A 55 11.49 -5.64 21.42
N GLN A 56 11.66 -6.41 20.35
CA GLN A 56 12.96 -6.91 19.91
C GLN A 56 13.58 -6.01 18.84
N ALA A 57 14.91 -6.06 18.73
CA ALA A 57 15.65 -5.40 17.66
C ALA A 57 15.41 -6.15 16.32
N VAL A 58 14.32 -5.81 15.62
CA VAL A 58 14.01 -6.39 14.31
C VAL A 58 15.08 -5.98 13.30
N ARG A 59 15.87 -6.95 12.85
CA ARG A 59 16.91 -6.75 11.85
C ARG A 59 16.31 -6.80 10.45
N LEU A 60 16.77 -5.91 9.59
CA LEU A 60 16.35 -5.86 8.19
C LEU A 60 16.67 -7.18 7.46
N ASP A 61 17.80 -7.79 7.79
CA ASP A 61 18.27 -9.04 7.19
C ASP A 61 17.24 -10.16 7.39
N SER A 62 16.74 -10.33 8.62
CA SER A 62 15.73 -11.35 8.95
C SER A 62 14.41 -11.14 8.20
N LEU A 63 14.00 -9.90 7.96
CA LEU A 63 12.80 -9.60 7.18
C LEU A 63 13.01 -9.87 5.69
N SER A 64 14.21 -9.59 5.17
CA SER A 64 14.55 -9.90 3.79
C SER A 64 14.56 -11.42 3.55
N GLU A 65 15.10 -12.19 4.50
CA GLU A 65 15.06 -13.66 4.49
C GLU A 65 13.62 -14.20 4.53
N LEU A 66 12.77 -13.64 5.39
CA LEU A 66 11.35 -14.01 5.48
C LEU A 66 10.62 -13.81 4.15
N CYS A 67 10.97 -12.74 3.43
CA CYS A 67 10.47 -12.42 2.10
C CYS A 67 11.18 -13.16 0.95
N GLN A 68 12.22 -13.96 1.23
CA GLN A 68 13.10 -14.60 0.24
C GLN A 68 13.73 -13.61 -0.76
N LEU A 69 14.11 -12.43 -0.26
CA LEU A 69 14.75 -11.35 -1.02
C LEU A 69 16.11 -11.01 -0.40
N SER A 70 17.03 -10.50 -1.22
CA SER A 70 18.20 -9.82 -0.65
C SER A 70 17.77 -8.52 0.08
N PRO A 71 18.56 -8.02 1.04
CA PRO A 71 18.23 -6.79 1.77
C PRO A 71 17.95 -5.58 0.86
N THR A 72 18.72 -5.44 -0.23
CA THR A 72 18.55 -4.36 -1.21
C THR A 72 17.28 -4.51 -2.04
N GLN A 73 16.94 -5.73 -2.48
CA GLN A 73 15.67 -6.01 -3.15
C GLN A 73 14.50 -5.73 -2.22
N PHE A 74 14.56 -6.23 -0.98
CA PHE A 74 13.54 -5.99 0.03
C PHE A 74 13.31 -4.49 0.25
N GLN A 75 14.36 -3.70 0.48
CA GLN A 75 14.22 -2.24 0.64
C GLN A 75 13.54 -1.57 -0.55
N ARG A 76 13.93 -1.92 -1.78
CA ARG A 76 13.33 -1.35 -2.99
C ARG A 76 11.87 -1.74 -3.15
N HIS A 77 11.55 -3.02 -2.98
CA HIS A 77 10.19 -3.56 -3.11
C HIS A 77 9.29 -2.97 -2.03
N PHE A 78 9.78 -2.92 -0.79
CA PHE A 78 9.08 -2.34 0.35
C PHE A 78 8.78 -0.86 0.14
N LYS A 79 9.77 -0.07 -0.29
CA LYS A 79 9.57 1.36 -0.57
C LYS A 79 8.63 1.59 -1.75
N ALA A 80 8.70 0.75 -2.77
CA ALA A 80 7.77 0.83 -3.91
C ALA A 80 6.32 0.54 -3.48
N GLN A 81 6.10 -0.33 -2.50
CA GLN A 81 4.75 -0.70 -2.06
C GLN A 81 4.20 0.21 -0.96
N THR A 82 5.03 0.71 -0.04
CA THR A 82 4.60 1.51 1.12
C THR A 82 4.85 3.02 0.98
N GLY A 83 5.64 3.43 -0.02
CA GLY A 83 6.09 4.82 -0.19
C GLY A 83 7.18 5.25 0.80
N MET A 84 7.59 4.41 1.75
CA MET A 84 8.56 4.75 2.79
C MET A 84 9.60 3.66 3.00
N THR A 85 10.70 3.98 3.69
CA THR A 85 11.72 2.98 4.01
C THR A 85 11.23 2.04 5.12
N PRO A 86 11.72 0.78 5.15
CA PRO A 86 11.35 -0.17 6.21
C PRO A 86 11.57 0.40 7.62
N TYR A 87 12.72 1.05 7.85
CA TYR A 87 13.07 1.64 9.15
C TYR A 87 12.07 2.71 9.62
N ALA A 88 11.69 3.63 8.72
CA ALA A 88 10.72 4.68 9.04
C ALA A 88 9.35 4.09 9.38
N TRP A 89 8.93 3.06 8.64
CA TRP A 89 7.67 2.37 8.91
C TRP A 89 7.68 1.64 10.26
N PHE A 90 8.77 0.95 10.62
CA PHE A 90 8.88 0.27 11.91
C PHE A 90 8.89 1.26 13.09
N ALA A 91 9.63 2.37 12.96
CA ALA A 91 9.64 3.42 13.98
C ALA A 91 8.23 3.98 14.21
N ARG A 92 7.47 4.20 13.14
CA ARG A 92 6.07 4.62 13.21
C ARG A 92 5.20 3.58 13.93
N LEU A 93 5.31 2.29 13.59
CA LEU A 93 4.56 1.23 14.26
C LEU A 93 4.85 1.18 15.77
N ARG A 94 6.12 1.33 16.17
CA ARG A 94 6.51 1.38 17.59
C ARG A 94 5.89 2.56 18.32
N LEU A 95 5.90 3.75 17.70
CA LEU A 95 5.28 4.94 18.27
C LEU A 95 3.76 4.78 18.41
N GLU A 96 3.09 4.31 17.36
CA GLU A 96 1.65 4.07 17.38
C GLU A 96 1.27 3.05 18.47
N GLN A 97 2.06 2.00 18.65
CA GLN A 97 1.84 1.02 19.71
C GLN A 97 2.08 1.61 21.11
N GLY A 98 3.16 2.37 21.30
CA GLY A 98 3.45 3.04 22.57
C GLY A 98 2.34 4.01 22.96
N MET A 99 1.82 4.80 22.02
CA MET A 99 0.68 5.70 22.27
C MET A 99 -0.57 4.94 22.69
N LYS A 100 -0.89 3.81 22.03
CA LYS A 100 -2.03 2.97 22.42
C LYS A 100 -1.90 2.42 23.84
N LEU A 101 -0.71 1.99 24.22
CA LEU A 101 -0.45 1.49 25.57
C LEU A 101 -0.61 2.58 26.63
N LEU A 102 -0.17 3.80 26.34
CA LEU A 102 -0.35 4.95 27.23
C LEU A 102 -1.81 5.40 27.36
N GLN A 103 -2.63 5.20 26.33
CA GLN A 103 -4.07 5.54 26.38
C GLN A 103 -4.92 4.47 27.07
N ALA A 104 -4.44 3.23 27.11
CA ALA A 104 -5.16 2.09 27.69
C ALA A 104 -4.87 1.88 29.19
N GLY A 105 -3.87 2.59 29.74
CA GLY A 105 -3.54 2.62 31.17
C GLY A 105 -4.07 3.87 31.85
#